data_AF-A0A444XMU4-F1
#
_entry.id   AF-A0A444XMU4-F1
#
_cell.length_a   1.000
_cell.length_b   1.000
_cell.length_c   1.000
_cell.angle_alpha   90.00
_cell.angle_beta   90.00
_cell.angle_gamma   90.00
#
_symmetry.space_group_name_H-M   'P 1'
#
loop_
_entity.id
_entity.type
_entity.pdbx_description
1 polymer ?
#
loop_
_entity_poly.entity_id
_entity_poly.type
_entity_poly.pdbx_seq_one_letter_code
_entity_poly.pdbx_strand_id
1 'polypeptide(L)'
;MFIATRTSRKRKEVDQETQDAIEDFQNRQAAGETDEEAFESLFGKDLPGRVRCYGRSVTRSDLKKHAEIFELKQQHQEQVTSLKAELGDMKAKQQHQDAKQQHQEAELHGLRNMIKLLVQRSEPGMRPEEIEALLQNAQHSPIDANSAHGSTHIPNIDMV
;
A
#
# COMPACT_ATOMS: atom_id res chain seq x y z
N MET A 1 -8.56 -10.44 -25.89
CA MET A 1 -8.58 -9.70 -27.16
C MET A 1 -9.71 -8.68 -27.07
N PHE A 2 -9.66 -7.54 -27.78
CA PHE A 2 -10.77 -6.57 -27.72
C PHE A 2 -11.33 -6.27 -29.11
N ILE A 3 -12.64 -6.07 -29.18
CA ILE A 3 -13.36 -5.63 -30.38
C ILE A 3 -13.80 -4.19 -30.17
N ALA A 4 -13.50 -3.33 -31.14
CA ALA A 4 -13.95 -1.95 -31.15
C ALA A 4 -14.59 -1.63 -32.50
N THR A 5 -15.84 -1.16 -32.48
CA THR A 5 -16.51 -0.66 -33.67
C THR A 5 -16.22 0.82 -33.85
N ARG A 6 -16.01 1.24 -35.10
CA ARG A 6 -15.86 2.67 -35.41
C ARG A 6 -17.22 3.34 -35.27
N THR A 7 -17.37 4.21 -34.29
CA THR A 7 -18.49 5.15 -34.26
C THR A 7 -18.26 6.21 -35.35
N SER A 8 -19.12 6.24 -36.37
CA SER A 8 -18.96 7.23 -37.45
C SER A 8 -19.25 8.64 -36.92
N ARG A 9 -18.54 9.66 -37.44
CA ARG A 9 -18.81 11.08 -37.13
C ARG A 9 -20.26 11.51 -37.40
N LYS A 10 -21.00 10.73 -38.19
CA LYS A 10 -22.41 10.95 -38.53
C LYS A 10 -23.41 10.17 -37.67
N ARG A 11 -23.00 9.58 -36.53
CA ARG A 11 -23.86 8.71 -35.67
C ARG A 11 -24.67 7.70 -36.49
N LYS A 12 -23.98 6.97 -37.37
CA LYS A 12 -24.60 5.77 -37.94
C LYS A 12 -24.57 4.68 -36.87
N GLU A 13 -25.74 4.10 -36.63
CA GLU A 13 -25.91 2.90 -35.82
C GLU A 13 -25.06 1.77 -36.43
N VAL A 14 -24.52 0.90 -35.58
CA VAL A 14 -23.78 -0.28 -36.01
C VAL A 14 -24.79 -1.19 -36.71
N ASP A 15 -24.40 -1.79 -37.84
CA ASP A 15 -25.28 -2.75 -38.51
C ASP A 15 -25.51 -3.98 -37.64
N GLN A 16 -26.71 -4.56 -37.74
CA GLN A 16 -27.12 -5.68 -36.89
C GLN A 16 -26.15 -6.86 -37.00
N GLU A 17 -25.66 -7.17 -38.20
CA GLU A 17 -24.71 -8.28 -38.42
C GLU A 17 -23.40 -8.08 -37.63
N THR A 18 -22.86 -6.86 -37.64
CA THR A 18 -21.69 -6.51 -36.82
C THR A 18 -22.01 -6.59 -35.33
N GLN A 19 -23.21 -6.18 -34.92
CA GLN A 19 -23.61 -6.20 -33.52
C GLN A 19 -23.78 -7.64 -33.01
N ASP A 20 -24.42 -8.50 -33.80
CA ASP A 20 -24.59 -9.92 -33.54
C ASP A 20 -23.24 -10.61 -33.40
N ALA A 21 -22.30 -10.36 -34.32
CA ALA A 21 -20.96 -10.94 -34.26
C ALA A 21 -20.16 -10.52 -33.01
N ILE A 22 -20.39 -9.31 -32.47
CA ILE A 22 -19.75 -8.84 -31.23
C ILE A 22 -20.34 -9.55 -30.03
N GLU A 23 -21.66 -9.66 -29.96
CA GLU A 23 -22.35 -10.34 -28.87
C GLU A 23 -21.96 -11.83 -28.83
N ASP A 24 -21.92 -12.48 -30.00
CA ASP A 24 -21.52 -13.88 -30.12
C ASP A 24 -20.07 -14.11 -29.67
N PHE A 25 -19.16 -13.19 -30.00
CA PHE A 25 -17.76 -13.26 -29.54
C PHE A 25 -17.63 -13.09 -28.02
N GLN A 26 -18.41 -12.20 -27.42
CA GLN A 26 -18.40 -11.98 -25.97
C GLN A 26 -18.99 -13.19 -25.22
N ASN A 27 -20.06 -13.79 -25.75
CA ASN A 27 -20.68 -14.98 -25.19
C ASN A 27 -19.71 -16.17 -25.16
N ARG A 28 -18.91 -16.35 -26.21
CA ARG A 28 -17.89 -17.40 -26.29
C ARG A 28 -16.75 -17.21 -25.28
N GLN A 29 -16.26 -15.99 -25.13
CA GLN A 29 -15.29 -15.67 -24.08
C GLN A 29 -15.87 -15.96 -22.68
N ALA A 30 -17.15 -15.61 -22.45
CA ALA A 30 -17.83 -15.91 -21.19
C ALA A 30 -18.01 -17.43 -20.95
N ALA A 31 -18.14 -18.23 -22.03
CA ALA A 31 -18.17 -19.68 -21.97
C ALA A 31 -16.79 -20.32 -21.73
N GLY A 32 -15.72 -19.53 -21.68
CA GLY A 32 -14.36 -19.98 -21.40
C GLY A 32 -13.53 -20.35 -22.63
N GLU A 33 -14.01 -20.05 -23.85
CA GLU A 33 -13.18 -20.16 -25.06
C GLU A 33 -12.03 -19.14 -25.01
N THR A 34 -10.86 -19.55 -25.50
CA THR A 34 -9.74 -18.61 -25.67
C THR A 34 -10.07 -17.57 -26.74
N ASP A 35 -9.40 -16.42 -26.69
CA ASP A 35 -9.61 -15.34 -27.65
C ASP A 35 -9.42 -15.79 -29.10
N GLU A 36 -8.43 -16.66 -29.33
CA GLU A 36 -8.11 -17.24 -30.63
C GLU A 36 -9.18 -18.21 -31.11
N GLU A 37 -9.66 -19.11 -30.25
CA GLU A 37 -10.73 -20.08 -30.58
C GLU A 37 -12.05 -19.37 -30.93
N ALA A 38 -12.46 -18.40 -30.11
CA ALA A 38 -13.66 -17.61 -30.34
C ALA A 38 -13.55 -16.80 -31.64
N PHE A 39 -12.35 -16.31 -31.95
CA PHE A 39 -12.10 -15.55 -33.18
C PHE A 39 -12.14 -16.45 -34.42
N GLU A 40 -11.44 -17.57 -34.40
CA GLU A 40 -11.42 -18.52 -35.51
C GLU A 40 -12.81 -19.11 -35.78
N SER A 41 -13.63 -19.31 -34.73
CA SER A 41 -15.00 -19.81 -34.90
C SER A 41 -15.92 -18.82 -35.62
N LEU A 42 -15.73 -17.51 -35.42
CA LEU A 42 -16.60 -16.48 -36.01
C LEU A 42 -16.11 -15.98 -37.37
N PHE A 43 -14.81 -15.81 -37.51
CA PHE A 43 -14.20 -15.18 -38.68
C PHE A 43 -13.41 -16.16 -39.56
N GLY A 44 -13.31 -17.42 -39.14
CA GLY A 44 -12.45 -18.43 -39.75
C GLY A 44 -10.99 -18.29 -39.33
N LYS A 45 -10.18 -19.26 -39.72
CA LYS A 45 -8.73 -19.23 -39.50
C LYS A 45 -8.11 -17.99 -40.14
N ASP A 46 -7.26 -17.30 -39.38
CA ASP A 46 -6.51 -16.17 -39.91
C ASP A 46 -5.55 -16.68 -41.01
N LEU A 47 -5.69 -16.15 -42.23
CA LEU A 47 -4.91 -16.61 -43.37
C LEU A 47 -3.64 -15.77 -43.51
N PRO A 48 -2.45 -16.39 -43.61
CA PRO A 48 -1.21 -15.67 -43.84
C PRO A 48 -1.29 -14.88 -45.14
N GLY A 49 -1.17 -13.55 -45.05
CA GLY A 49 -1.21 -12.63 -46.19
C GLY A 49 -2.51 -11.82 -46.32
N ARG A 50 -3.59 -12.19 -45.63
CA ARG A 50 -4.76 -11.31 -45.51
C ARG A 50 -4.49 -10.37 -44.34
N VAL A 51 -3.83 -9.24 -44.61
CA VAL A 51 -3.55 -8.21 -43.61
C VAL A 51 -4.86 -7.82 -42.92
N ARG A 52 -5.05 -8.24 -41.67
CA ARG A 52 -6.10 -7.73 -40.80
C ARG A 52 -5.69 -6.30 -40.45
N CYS A 53 -6.10 -5.37 -41.30
CA CYS A 53 -5.93 -3.94 -41.04
C CYS A 53 -6.71 -3.62 -39.76
N TYR A 54 -6.02 -3.60 -38.62
CA TYR A 54 -6.41 -2.77 -37.49
C TYR A 54 -6.85 -1.45 -38.12
N GLY A 55 -8.13 -1.07 -37.97
CA GLY A 55 -8.73 -0.01 -38.79
C GLY A 55 -7.78 1.19 -38.86
N ARG A 56 -7.63 1.80 -40.05
CA ARG A 56 -6.61 2.77 -40.54
C ARG A 56 -5.83 3.65 -39.54
N SER A 57 -6.34 3.85 -38.34
CA SER A 57 -5.86 4.65 -37.22
C SER A 57 -5.31 3.87 -36.00
N VAL A 58 -5.33 2.53 -35.97
CA VAL A 58 -4.79 1.73 -34.84
C VAL A 58 -3.52 1.02 -35.28
N THR A 59 -2.41 1.26 -34.58
CA THR A 59 -1.14 0.57 -34.84
C THR A 59 -0.87 -0.53 -33.81
N ARG A 60 0.05 -1.46 -34.10
CA ARG A 60 0.54 -2.44 -33.11
C ARG A 60 1.09 -1.76 -31.85
N SER A 61 1.65 -0.56 -31.96
CA SER A 61 2.14 0.21 -30.82
C SER A 61 1.00 0.71 -29.93
N ASP A 62 -0.17 1.01 -30.46
CA ASP A 62 -1.32 1.41 -29.64
C ASP A 62 -1.86 0.25 -28.80
N LEU A 63 -1.91 -0.97 -29.36
CA LEU A 63 -2.27 -2.17 -28.60
C LEU A 63 -1.29 -2.45 -27.46
N LYS A 64 0.02 -2.28 -27.73
CA LYS A 64 1.06 -2.46 -26.72
C LYS A 64 0.93 -1.47 -25.56
N LYS A 65 0.59 -0.20 -25.85
CA LYS A 65 0.33 0.82 -24.82
C LYS A 65 -0.83 0.41 -23.89
N HIS A 66 -1.88 -0.19 -24.42
CA HIS A 66 -3.02 -0.61 -23.60
C HIS A 66 -2.67 -1.73 -22.61
N ALA A 67 -1.86 -2.72 -23.04
CA ALA A 67 -1.37 -3.76 -22.15
C ALA A 67 -0.45 -3.19 -21.05
N GLU A 68 0.48 -2.31 -21.44
CA GLU A 68 1.38 -1.62 -20.51
C GLU A 68 0.60 -0.77 -19.48
N ILE A 69 -0.43 -0.05 -19.92
CA ILE A 69 -1.32 0.72 -19.02
C ILE A 69 -2.05 -0.20 -18.04
N PHE A 70 -2.47 -1.39 -18.47
CA PHE A 70 -3.15 -2.35 -17.60
C PHE A 70 -2.21 -2.88 -16.52
N GLU A 71 -1.01 -3.33 -16.91
CA GLU A 71 0.02 -3.80 -15.98
C GLU A 71 0.39 -2.72 -14.95
N LEU A 72 0.61 -1.48 -15.41
CA LEU A 72 0.89 -0.35 -14.52
C LEU A 72 -0.24 -0.08 -13.52
N LYS A 73 -1.50 -0.19 -13.95
CA LYS A 73 -2.66 -0.03 -13.05
C LYS A 73 -2.72 -1.14 -12.01
N GLN A 74 -2.46 -2.39 -12.41
CA GLN A 74 -2.44 -3.53 -11.51
C GLN A 74 -1.34 -3.38 -10.45
N GLN A 75 -0.10 -3.10 -10.89
CA GLN A 75 1.03 -2.86 -9.99
C GLN A 75 0.77 -1.70 -9.02
N HIS A 76 0.19 -0.61 -9.50
CA HIS A 76 -0.16 0.52 -8.64
C HIS A 76 -1.19 0.12 -7.57
N GLN A 77 -2.20 -0.67 -7.95
CA GLN A 77 -3.22 -1.13 -7.00
C GLN A 77 -2.65 -2.07 -5.94
N GLU A 78 -1.72 -2.94 -6.31
CA GLU A 78 -0.99 -3.81 -5.38
C GLU A 78 -0.12 -2.99 -4.42
N GLN A 79 0.66 -2.02 -4.93
CA GLN A 79 1.49 -1.15 -4.10
C GLN A 79 0.65 -0.33 -3.10
N VAL A 80 -0.47 0.25 -3.54
CA VAL A 80 -1.39 0.99 -2.65
C VAL A 80 -1.96 0.07 -1.56
N THR A 81 -2.28 -1.18 -1.91
CA THR A 81 -2.79 -2.15 -0.94
C THR A 81 -1.71 -2.53 0.08
N SER A 82 -0.47 -2.77 -0.36
CA SER A 82 0.68 -3.06 0.51
C SER A 82 0.96 -1.91 1.47
N LEU A 83 1.07 -0.68 0.95
CA LEU A 83 1.33 0.51 1.78
C LEU A 83 0.22 0.77 2.80
N LYS A 84 -1.04 0.51 2.43
CA LYS A 84 -2.15 0.64 3.36
C LYS A 84 -2.09 -0.38 4.50
N ALA A 85 -1.64 -1.60 4.23
CA ALA A 85 -1.43 -2.63 5.25
C ALA A 85 -0.29 -2.23 6.20
N GLU A 86 0.86 -1.82 5.66
CA GLU A 86 2.02 -1.38 6.46
C GLU A 86 1.67 -0.18 7.35
N LEU A 87 0.92 0.80 6.83
CA LEU A 87 0.46 1.95 7.60
C LEU A 87 -0.48 1.52 8.75
N GLY A 88 -1.31 0.51 8.51
CA GLY A 88 -2.15 -0.11 9.54
C GLY A 88 -1.32 -0.71 10.67
N ASP A 89 -0.30 -1.50 10.32
CA ASP A 89 0.60 -2.13 11.29
C ASP A 89 1.40 -1.12 12.11
N MET A 90 1.93 -0.08 11.46
CA MET A 90 2.64 1.01 12.15
C MET A 90 1.72 1.74 13.13
N LYS A 91 0.48 2.02 12.73
CA LYS A 91 -0.50 2.67 13.61
C LYS A 91 -0.86 1.78 14.81
N ALA A 92 -1.00 0.48 14.61
CA ALA A 92 -1.26 -0.46 15.70
C ALA A 92 -0.07 -0.54 16.67
N LYS A 93 1.16 -0.58 16.16
CA LYS A 93 2.38 -0.54 16.97
C LYS A 93 2.49 0.76 17.78
N GLN A 94 2.20 1.91 17.15
CA GLN A 94 2.19 3.20 17.84
C GLN A 94 1.17 3.22 18.98
N GLN A 95 -0.07 2.78 18.72
CA GLN A 95 -1.11 2.72 19.76
C GLN A 95 -0.71 1.82 20.93
N HIS A 96 -0.09 0.67 20.66
CA HIS A 96 0.40 -0.21 21.71
C HIS A 96 1.53 0.44 22.52
N GLN A 97 2.44 1.16 21.86
CA GLN A 97 3.51 1.90 22.52
C GLN A 97 2.96 3.03 23.39
N ASP A 98 2.00 3.81 22.88
CA ASP A 98 1.34 4.89 23.61
C ASP A 98 0.59 4.35 24.84
N ALA A 99 -0.12 3.22 24.70
CA ALA A 99 -0.80 2.58 25.81
C ALA A 99 0.18 2.10 26.89
N LYS A 100 1.32 1.53 26.48
CA LYS A 100 2.38 1.11 27.40
C LYS A 100 3.00 2.32 28.13
N GLN A 101 3.23 3.41 27.42
CA GLN A 101 3.78 4.64 28.01
C GLN A 101 2.79 5.26 29.01
N GLN A 102 1.50 5.35 28.66
CA GLN A 102 0.47 5.83 29.57
C GLN A 102 0.35 4.97 30.84
N HIS A 103 0.46 3.64 30.70
CA HIS A 103 0.44 2.74 31.85
C HIS A 103 1.63 3.00 32.77
N GLN A 104 2.84 3.13 32.23
CA GLN A 104 4.05 3.46 33.00
C GLN A 104 3.95 4.84 33.67
N GLU A 105 3.42 5.84 32.97
CA GLU A 105 3.19 7.18 33.52
C GLU A 105 2.18 7.15 34.67
N ALA A 106 1.12 6.35 34.57
CA ALA A 106 0.15 6.16 35.65
C ALA A 106 0.77 5.50 36.88
N GLU A 107 1.62 4.47 36.69
CA GLU A 107 2.35 3.83 37.79
C GLU A 107 3.31 4.81 38.47
N LEU A 108 4.11 5.54 37.69
CA LEU A 108 5.03 6.56 38.20
C LEU A 108 4.28 7.67 38.95
N HIS A 109 3.14 8.10 38.43
CA HIS A 109 2.30 9.09 39.10
C HIS A 109 1.76 8.56 40.44
N GLY A 110 1.35 7.29 40.50
CA GLY A 110 0.95 6.63 41.75
C GLY A 110 2.07 6.59 42.78
N LEU A 111 3.27 6.20 42.36
CA LEU A 111 4.46 6.18 43.22
C LEU A 111 4.84 7.58 43.72
N ARG A 112 4.77 8.59 42.84
CA ARG A 112 5.04 9.99 43.18
C ARG A 112 4.12 10.49 44.30
N ASN A 113 2.83 10.15 44.22
CA ASN A 113 1.85 10.49 45.26
C ASN A 113 2.15 9.80 46.59
N MET A 114 2.58 8.54 46.55
CA MET A 114 2.97 7.81 47.76
C MET A 114 4.18 8.43 48.44
N ILE A 115 5.23 8.76 47.67
CA ILE A 115 6.43 9.42 48.20
C ILE A 115 6.07 10.77 48.81
N LYS A 116 5.22 11.55 48.14
CA LYS A 116 4.75 12.85 48.65
C LYS A 116 4.09 12.72 50.03
N LEU A 117 3.23 11.72 50.23
CA LEU A 117 2.61 11.46 51.53
C LEU A 117 3.61 11.05 52.60
N LEU A 118 4.59 10.20 52.25
CA LEU A 118 5.63 9.77 53.17
C LEU A 118 6.52 10.94 53.63
N VAL A 119 6.95 11.79 52.69
CA VAL A 119 7.78 12.98 52.98
C VAL A 119 7.02 13.98 53.84
N GLN A 120 5.75 14.25 53.55
CA GLN A 120 4.91 15.14 54.39
C GLN A 120 4.79 14.63 55.83
N ARG A 121 4.73 13.29 56.01
CA ARG A 121 4.64 12.69 57.34
C ARG A 121 5.97 12.76 58.10
N SER A 122 7.10 12.55 57.41
CA SER A 122 8.42 12.61 58.05
C SER A 122 8.90 14.04 58.30
N GLU A 123 8.55 14.97 57.42
CA GLU A 123 8.99 16.36 57.45
C GLU A 123 7.81 17.33 57.30
N PRO A 124 6.96 17.50 58.34
CA PRO A 124 5.75 18.32 58.27
C PRO A 124 6.03 19.82 58.10
N GLY A 125 7.28 20.26 58.27
CA GLY A 125 7.72 21.63 58.04
C GLY A 125 8.13 21.94 56.59
N MET A 126 8.28 20.93 55.73
CA MET A 126 8.63 21.11 54.32
C MET A 126 7.40 21.58 53.54
N ARG A 127 7.55 22.59 52.67
CA ARG A 127 6.41 23.11 51.92
C ARG A 127 6.03 22.16 50.77
N PRO A 128 4.73 22.00 50.43
CA PRO A 128 4.29 21.11 49.35
C PRO A 128 4.96 21.39 48.00
N GLU A 129 5.27 22.65 47.71
CA GLU A 129 5.92 23.08 46.48
C GLU A 129 7.40 22.63 46.41
N GLU A 130 8.07 22.56 47.56
CA GLU A 130 9.46 22.08 47.66
C GLU A 130 9.51 20.57 47.42
N ILE A 131 8.53 19.82 47.94
CA ILE A 131 8.36 18.38 47.67
C ILE A 131 8.08 18.14 46.18
N GLU A 132 7.22 18.95 45.58
CA GLU A 132 6.86 18.84 44.16
C GLU A 132 8.09 19.08 43.26
N ALA A 133 8.91 20.09 43.58
CA ALA A 133 10.13 20.45 42.87
C ALA A 133 11.20 19.37 42.97
N LEU A 134 11.39 18.76 44.15
CA LEU A 134 12.32 17.63 44.32
C LEU A 134 11.93 16.44 43.45
N LEU A 135 10.63 16.12 43.38
CA LEU A 135 10.12 15.01 42.57
C LEU A 135 10.22 15.29 41.06
N GLN A 136 10.11 16.55 40.61
CA GLN A 136 10.33 16.91 39.20
C GLN A 136 11.81 16.86 38.81
N ASN A 137 12.70 17.38 39.65
CA ASN A 137 14.14 17.36 39.39
C ASN A 137 14.68 15.93 39.23
N ALA A 138 14.14 14.98 39.99
CA ALA A 138 14.50 13.57 39.88
C ALA A 138 14.04 12.89 38.56
N GLN A 139 13.04 13.43 37.86
CA GLN A 139 12.52 12.86 36.60
C GLN A 139 13.36 13.24 35.36
N HIS A 140 14.10 14.35 35.43
CA HIS A 140 14.87 14.88 34.30
C HIS A 140 16.35 14.49 34.30
N SER A 141 16.81 13.68 35.26
CA SER A 141 18.16 13.10 35.20
C SER A 141 18.25 12.14 34.00
N PRO A 142 19.17 12.37 33.04
CA PRO A 142 19.36 11.43 31.97
C PRO A 142 19.90 10.12 32.56
N ILE A 143 19.16 9.03 32.37
CA ILE A 143 19.73 7.69 32.48
C ILE A 143 20.73 7.56 31.33
N ASP A 144 22.02 7.66 31.62
CA ASP A 144 23.09 7.35 30.70
C ASP A 144 23.07 5.84 30.40
N ALA A 145 22.27 5.44 29.41
CA ALA A 145 22.18 4.07 28.92
C ALA A 145 23.07 3.79 27.70
N ASN A 146 24.05 4.65 27.41
CA ASN A 146 25.01 4.44 26.31
C ASN A 146 26.35 3.91 26.83
N SER A 147 26.41 2.61 27.19
CA SER A 147 27.67 1.90 27.41
C SER A 147 27.67 0.48 26.81
N ALA A 148 26.96 0.23 25.70
CA ALA A 148 27.04 -1.06 25.01
C ALA A 148 26.64 -0.98 23.53
N HIS A 149 27.41 -0.27 22.71
CA HIS A 149 27.49 -0.61 21.28
C HIS A 149 28.95 -0.87 20.92
N GLY A 150 29.36 -2.12 21.10
CA GLY A 150 30.52 -2.68 20.42
C GLY A 150 30.22 -2.70 18.92
N SER A 151 30.60 -1.62 18.24
CA SER A 151 30.65 -1.57 16.78
C SER A 151 31.87 -2.38 16.33
N THR A 152 31.66 -3.67 16.03
CA THR A 152 32.62 -4.42 15.21
C THR A 152 32.48 -3.97 13.77
N HIS A 153 33.27 -2.96 13.43
CA HIS A 153 33.61 -2.60 12.06
C HIS A 153 34.30 -3.80 11.39
N ILE A 154 33.65 -4.44 10.41
CA ILE A 154 34.29 -5.41 9.50
C ILE A 154 34.77 -4.62 8.28
N PRO A 155 36.09 -4.45 8.04
CA PRO A 155 36.55 -3.93 6.76
C PRO A 155 36.35 -5.00 5.70
N ASN A 156 35.64 -4.66 4.63
CA ASN A 156 35.61 -5.48 3.42
C ASN A 156 36.97 -5.27 2.70
N ILE A 157 37.88 -6.22 2.88
CA ILE A 157 39.05 -6.37 2.02
C ILE A 157 38.58 -7.30 0.91
N ASP A 158 38.44 -6.75 -0.29
CA ASP A 158 39.03 -7.36 -1.48
C ASP A 158 39.08 -6.30 -2.59
N MET A 159 40.31 -5.96 -2.96
CA MET A 159 40.63 -5.12 -4.09
C MET A 159 41.62 -5.92 -4.95
N VAL A 160 41.28 -5.98 -6.25
CA VAL A 160 41.97 -6.56 -7.42
C VAL A 160 41.52 -7.97 -7.79
#